data_AF-A0A1C7N103-F1
#
_entry.id   AF-A0A1C7N103-F1
#
_cell.length_a   1.000
_cell.length_b   1.000
_cell.length_c   1.000
_cell.angle_alpha   90.00
_cell.angle_beta   90.00
_cell.angle_gamma   90.00
#
_symmetry.space_group_name_H-M   'P 1'
#
loop_
_entity.id
_entity.type
_entity.pdbx_description
1 polymer ?
#
loop_
_entity_poly.entity_id
_entity_poly.type
_entity_poly.pdbx_seq_one_letter_code
_entity_poly.pdbx_strand_id
1 'polypeptide(L)'
;AQANLALSTPINLRDGNLTTFDFLLQDIVGFFIIEHMILHNTTEFRSQAEVDGLWEMVTGKVILVVSESLKGCKDPELFLRIKFSLLIFIQTLEGFDYSVKPLQETLLTLFQRYSELLIHQYSQVFEKIVQEDECMPMTVESEEELKEVMQYTRFRPDREFIKRYGFPLRLPFSKVFPTCCRDVSYFVHQFYQFAEGFSQTHGEMDDILKKAVDSLLIQKVNAILLEKLQSTNLSQIVQIIINIEYFESTCPDFEMLLMETRSFHRSGHIHLKATSTFKDTRHKAEKRIFELVNSKLDEFLELFEYDWATEEIQNQPSPSLLDLITFLTNVTNAALLNLPETIKSMLYFEALEHLCQSMKGLMLHSDQPYITDIALSNFDTDIRFIEDFVKGLGDPTVMDTFVELRQLLDLAIVSPNPEEYLTPQMRNKNYHRLNGRDVVSLFEKILRTPLPPNTVLGQKERMRRKELENVARVLRSVHIAARK
;
A
#
# COMPACT_ATOMS: atom_id res chain seq x y z
N ALA A 1 -51.73 -35.51 21.75
CA ALA A 1 -52.03 -36.07 20.42
C ALA A 1 -52.04 -35.00 19.32
N GLN A 2 -52.83 -33.91 19.44
CA GLN A 2 -52.88 -32.83 18.44
C GLN A 2 -51.55 -32.10 18.20
N ALA A 3 -50.81 -31.74 19.26
CA ALA A 3 -49.48 -31.14 19.11
C ALA A 3 -48.49 -32.05 18.35
N ASN A 4 -48.55 -33.37 18.56
CA ASN A 4 -47.72 -34.32 17.82
C ASN A 4 -48.15 -34.50 16.36
N LEU A 5 -49.41 -34.17 16.03
CA LEU A 5 -49.94 -34.25 14.66
C LEU A 5 -49.50 -33.05 13.82
N ALA A 6 -49.55 -31.83 14.38
CA ALA A 6 -49.06 -30.61 13.73
C ALA A 6 -47.54 -30.68 13.42
N LEU A 7 -46.79 -31.42 14.24
CA LEU A 7 -45.32 -31.49 14.19
C LEU A 7 -44.78 -32.73 13.43
N SER A 8 -45.60 -33.42 12.65
CA SER A 8 -45.25 -34.72 12.02
C SER A 8 -44.72 -34.61 10.57
N THR A 9 -44.85 -33.45 9.95
CA THR A 9 -44.45 -33.23 8.55
C THR A 9 -42.93 -33.07 8.47
N PRO A 10 -42.21 -33.85 7.62
CA PRO A 10 -40.79 -33.61 7.39
C PRO A 10 -40.63 -32.26 6.68
N ILE A 11 -39.86 -31.36 7.29
CA ILE A 11 -39.56 -30.03 6.75
C ILE A 11 -38.12 -30.00 6.27
N ASN A 12 -37.93 -29.59 5.01
CA ASN A 12 -36.61 -29.33 4.44
C ASN A 12 -36.55 -27.86 4.01
N LEU A 13 -35.73 -27.06 4.69
CA LEU A 13 -35.57 -25.63 4.38
C LEU A 13 -34.56 -25.37 3.25
N ARG A 14 -33.82 -26.39 2.80
CA ARG A 14 -32.72 -26.21 1.83
C ARG A 14 -33.19 -25.91 0.41
N ASP A 15 -34.43 -26.27 0.07
CA ASP A 15 -34.99 -26.04 -1.25
C ASP A 15 -35.40 -24.56 -1.45
N GLY A 16 -35.11 -23.69 -0.47
CA GLY A 16 -35.42 -22.25 -0.50
C GLY A 16 -36.91 -21.93 -0.31
N ASN A 17 -37.76 -22.94 -0.24
CA ASN A 17 -39.19 -22.79 0.03
C ASN A 17 -39.46 -22.86 1.54
N LEU A 18 -39.65 -21.70 2.17
CA LEU A 18 -39.94 -21.59 3.60
C LEU A 18 -41.43 -21.68 3.92
N THR A 19 -42.33 -21.74 2.94
CA THR A 19 -43.79 -21.71 3.18
C THR A 19 -44.24 -22.79 4.16
N THR A 20 -43.75 -24.03 4.01
CA THR A 20 -44.07 -25.13 4.93
C THR A 20 -43.58 -24.88 6.35
N PHE A 21 -42.45 -24.20 6.49
CA PHE A 21 -41.91 -23.81 7.78
C PHE A 21 -42.70 -22.66 8.40
N ASP A 22 -43.05 -21.65 7.62
CA ASP A 22 -43.86 -20.52 8.08
C ASP A 22 -45.25 -21.00 8.52
N PHE A 23 -45.88 -21.93 7.78
CA PHE A 23 -47.14 -22.56 8.19
C PHE A 23 -46.98 -23.36 9.49
N LEU A 24 -45.89 -24.12 9.65
CA LEU A 24 -45.62 -24.82 10.90
C LEU A 24 -45.53 -23.84 12.07
N LEU A 25 -44.79 -22.74 11.92
CA LEU A 25 -44.65 -21.73 12.97
C LEU A 25 -46.00 -21.07 13.29
N GLN A 26 -46.82 -20.77 12.28
CA GLN A 26 -48.15 -20.21 12.45
C GLN A 26 -49.11 -21.17 13.17
N ASP A 27 -49.09 -22.46 12.82
CA ASP A 27 -49.90 -23.49 13.48
C ASP A 27 -49.51 -23.64 14.96
N ILE A 28 -48.21 -23.62 15.25
CA ILE A 28 -47.69 -23.64 16.63
C ILE A 28 -48.18 -22.39 17.38
N VAL A 29 -48.03 -21.20 16.80
CA VAL A 29 -48.49 -19.95 17.41
C VAL A 29 -49.99 -20.01 17.70
N GLY A 30 -50.81 -20.39 16.72
CA GLY A 30 -52.25 -20.50 16.88
C GLY A 30 -52.64 -21.46 18.00
N PHE A 31 -51.98 -22.61 18.07
CA PHE A 31 -52.19 -23.59 19.13
C PHE A 31 -51.87 -23.01 20.52
N PHE A 32 -50.70 -22.42 20.71
CA PHE A 32 -50.27 -21.90 22.03
C PHE A 32 -51.01 -20.64 22.46
N ILE A 33 -51.50 -19.81 21.53
CA ILE A 33 -52.40 -18.69 21.87
C ILE A 33 -53.72 -19.23 22.42
N ILE A 34 -54.29 -20.27 21.80
CA ILE A 34 -55.53 -20.89 22.29
C ILE A 34 -55.32 -21.52 23.67
N GLU A 35 -54.23 -22.27 23.87
CA GLU A 35 -53.90 -22.85 25.18
C GLU A 35 -53.73 -21.78 26.26
N HIS A 36 -53.04 -20.67 25.94
CA HIS A 36 -52.88 -19.54 26.86
C HIS A 36 -54.25 -18.94 27.24
N MET A 37 -55.15 -18.74 26.27
CA MET A 37 -56.49 -18.20 26.52
C MET A 37 -57.34 -19.16 27.36
N ILE A 38 -57.25 -20.47 27.13
CA ILE A 38 -57.98 -21.47 27.93
C ILE A 38 -57.46 -21.45 29.37
N LEU A 39 -56.15 -21.43 29.56
CA LEU A 39 -55.51 -21.45 30.88
C LEU A 39 -55.92 -20.25 31.74
N HIS A 40 -56.05 -19.06 31.13
CA HIS A 40 -56.42 -17.84 31.85
C HIS A 40 -57.93 -17.63 32.04
N ASN A 41 -58.77 -18.22 31.19
CA ASN A 41 -60.22 -18.01 31.21
C ASN A 41 -61.03 -19.19 31.76
N THR A 42 -60.38 -20.28 32.17
CA THR A 42 -61.05 -21.47 32.72
C THR A 42 -60.46 -21.86 34.09
N THR A 43 -61.27 -22.48 34.93
CA THR A 43 -60.86 -22.99 36.25
C THR A 43 -60.66 -24.49 36.20
N GLU A 44 -59.47 -24.98 36.58
CA GLU A 44 -59.09 -26.41 36.68
C GLU A 44 -59.21 -27.25 35.39
N PHE A 45 -59.32 -26.63 34.21
CA PHE A 45 -59.38 -27.37 32.93
C PHE A 45 -57.99 -27.78 32.39
N ARG A 46 -56.98 -26.94 32.62
CA ARG A 46 -55.60 -27.14 32.15
C ARG A 46 -54.62 -26.73 33.25
N SER A 47 -53.51 -27.45 33.41
CA SER A 47 -52.43 -27.02 34.31
C SER A 47 -51.34 -26.25 33.56
N GLN A 48 -50.77 -25.22 34.21
CA GLN A 48 -49.64 -24.46 33.66
C GLN A 48 -48.45 -25.38 33.33
N ALA A 49 -48.14 -26.32 34.22
CA ALA A 49 -47.01 -27.24 34.05
C ALA A 49 -47.14 -28.13 32.80
N GLU A 50 -48.35 -28.55 32.43
CA GLU A 50 -48.58 -29.31 31.19
C GLU A 50 -48.36 -28.46 29.94
N VAL A 51 -48.78 -27.20 29.97
CA VAL A 51 -48.59 -26.26 28.85
C VAL A 51 -47.11 -25.93 28.69
N ASP A 52 -46.40 -25.67 29.79
CA ASP A 52 -44.96 -25.40 29.79
C ASP A 52 -44.16 -26.60 29.26
N GLY A 53 -44.46 -27.81 29.73
CA GLY A 53 -43.79 -29.03 29.24
C GLY A 53 -44.07 -29.31 27.76
N LEU A 54 -45.26 -28.95 27.27
CA LEU A 54 -45.56 -29.03 25.84
C LEU A 54 -44.79 -27.98 25.04
N TRP A 55 -44.71 -26.75 25.55
CA TRP A 55 -43.94 -25.66 24.94
C TRP A 55 -42.45 -25.99 24.81
N GLU A 56 -41.83 -26.53 25.85
CA GLU A 56 -40.44 -26.99 25.82
C GLU A 56 -40.20 -28.04 24.72
N MET A 57 -41.11 -29.02 24.62
CA MET A 57 -41.03 -30.07 23.59
C MET A 57 -41.13 -29.51 22.17
N VAL A 58 -42.07 -28.59 21.93
CA VAL A 58 -42.27 -27.98 20.61
C VAL A 58 -41.08 -27.08 20.25
N THR A 59 -40.62 -26.29 21.20
CA THR A 59 -39.42 -25.44 21.05
C THR A 59 -38.20 -26.26 20.65
N GLY A 60 -37.93 -27.36 21.35
CA GLY A 60 -36.84 -28.26 21.03
C GLY A 60 -36.93 -28.84 19.61
N LYS A 61 -38.14 -29.16 19.14
CA LYS A 61 -38.36 -29.63 17.76
C LYS A 61 -38.10 -28.54 16.72
N VAL A 62 -38.58 -27.31 16.93
CA VAL A 62 -38.33 -26.18 16.03
C VAL A 62 -36.83 -25.95 15.87
N ILE A 63 -36.09 -25.94 16.99
CA ILE A 63 -34.62 -25.78 17.00
C ILE A 63 -33.94 -26.91 16.22
N LEU A 64 -34.40 -28.15 16.39
CA LEU A 64 -33.87 -29.31 15.68
C LEU A 64 -34.09 -29.20 14.16
N VAL A 65 -35.30 -28.82 13.72
CA VAL A 65 -35.64 -28.63 12.30
C VAL A 65 -34.75 -27.57 11.67
N VAL A 66 -34.57 -26.44 12.34
CA VAL A 66 -33.68 -25.35 11.87
C VAL A 66 -32.24 -25.84 11.78
N SER A 67 -31.74 -26.51 12.82
CA SER A 67 -30.34 -26.98 12.90
C SER A 67 -30.02 -28.02 11.83
N GLU A 68 -30.88 -29.02 11.63
CA GLU A 68 -30.67 -30.06 10.60
C GLU A 68 -30.80 -29.49 9.18
N SER A 69 -31.73 -28.57 8.97
CA SER A 69 -31.92 -27.94 7.66
C SER A 69 -30.71 -27.07 7.26
N LEU A 70 -30.15 -26.33 8.21
CA LEU A 70 -29.01 -25.43 7.96
C LEU A 70 -27.64 -26.11 8.03
N LYS A 71 -27.58 -27.38 8.45
CA LYS A 71 -26.35 -28.16 8.49
C LYS A 71 -25.64 -28.15 7.14
N GLY A 72 -24.39 -27.71 7.07
CA GLY A 72 -23.65 -27.65 5.81
C GLY A 72 -24.18 -26.65 4.76
N CYS A 73 -25.18 -25.83 5.09
CA CYS A 73 -25.63 -24.74 4.23
C CYS A 73 -24.54 -23.68 4.10
N LYS A 74 -24.41 -23.10 2.89
CA LYS A 74 -23.45 -22.05 2.56
C LYS A 74 -24.10 -20.78 2.00
N ASP A 75 -25.43 -20.71 1.99
CA ASP A 75 -26.19 -19.56 1.47
C ASP A 75 -26.57 -18.61 2.62
N PRO A 76 -25.95 -17.42 2.75
CA PRO A 76 -26.27 -16.47 3.81
C PRO A 76 -27.72 -15.96 3.75
N GLU A 77 -28.33 -15.92 2.57
CA GLU A 77 -29.71 -15.42 2.40
C GLU A 77 -30.72 -16.35 3.06
N LEU A 78 -30.51 -17.68 2.99
CA LEU A 78 -31.35 -18.64 3.69
C LEU A 78 -31.30 -18.44 5.22
N PHE A 79 -30.12 -18.11 5.77
CA PHE A 79 -30.00 -17.80 7.21
C PHE A 79 -30.78 -16.54 7.57
N LEU A 80 -30.71 -15.48 6.75
CA LEU A 80 -31.48 -14.25 6.96
C LEU A 80 -32.99 -14.53 6.95
N ARG A 81 -33.49 -15.25 5.94
CA ARG A 81 -34.92 -15.55 5.84
C ARG A 81 -35.42 -16.38 7.02
N ILE A 82 -34.69 -17.41 7.44
CA ILE A 82 -35.02 -18.21 8.62
C ILE A 82 -34.99 -17.34 9.89
N LYS A 83 -34.01 -16.44 10.02
CA LYS A 83 -33.95 -15.48 11.13
C LYS A 83 -35.20 -14.62 11.19
N PHE A 84 -35.69 -14.08 10.09
CA PHE A 84 -36.91 -13.27 10.09
C PHE A 84 -38.16 -14.07 10.51
N SER A 85 -38.34 -15.29 9.99
CA SER A 85 -39.46 -16.15 10.41
C SER A 85 -39.39 -16.48 11.90
N LEU A 86 -38.20 -16.84 12.41
CA LEU A 86 -38.00 -17.13 13.83
C LEU A 86 -38.17 -15.88 14.72
N LEU A 87 -37.72 -14.71 14.27
CA LEU A 87 -37.84 -13.47 15.04
C LEU A 87 -39.30 -13.10 15.27
N ILE A 88 -40.13 -13.17 14.21
CA ILE A 88 -41.58 -12.91 14.32
C ILE A 88 -42.23 -13.95 15.25
N PHE A 89 -41.85 -15.22 15.12
CA PHE A 89 -42.34 -16.31 15.98
C PHE A 89 -42.02 -16.07 17.46
N ILE A 90 -40.77 -15.69 17.76
CA ILE A 90 -40.30 -15.36 19.11
C ILE A 90 -41.07 -14.17 19.68
N GLN A 91 -41.11 -13.05 18.95
CA GLN A 91 -41.79 -11.82 19.40
C GLN A 91 -43.27 -12.04 19.67
N THR A 92 -43.92 -12.87 18.86
CA THR A 92 -45.35 -13.19 19.03
C THR A 92 -45.59 -13.93 20.34
N LEU A 93 -44.81 -14.98 20.63
CA LEU A 93 -45.03 -15.83 21.81
C LEU A 93 -44.47 -15.24 23.10
N GLU A 94 -43.41 -14.43 23.02
CA GLU A 94 -42.92 -13.62 24.14
C GLU A 94 -44.02 -12.67 24.66
N GLY A 95 -44.88 -12.16 23.78
CA GLY A 95 -46.05 -11.36 24.15
C GLY A 95 -47.15 -12.11 24.93
N PHE A 96 -47.08 -13.45 25.00
CA PHE A 96 -47.98 -14.31 25.79
C PHE A 96 -47.25 -14.97 26.98
N ASP A 97 -46.15 -14.36 27.44
CA ASP A 97 -45.34 -14.79 28.59
C ASP A 97 -44.71 -16.20 28.44
N TYR A 98 -44.58 -16.73 27.22
CA TYR A 98 -43.86 -17.98 26.98
C TYR A 98 -42.34 -17.77 27.03
N SER A 99 -41.62 -18.76 27.59
CA SER A 99 -40.16 -18.73 27.64
C SER A 99 -39.54 -18.97 26.26
N VAL A 100 -38.98 -17.92 25.66
CA VAL A 100 -38.37 -17.96 24.32
C VAL A 100 -36.83 -18.04 24.32
N LYS A 101 -36.22 -18.13 25.50
CA LYS A 101 -34.75 -18.10 25.66
C LYS A 101 -33.99 -19.11 24.77
N PRO A 102 -34.41 -20.39 24.62
CA PRO A 102 -33.72 -21.34 23.75
C PRO A 102 -33.74 -20.93 22.26
N LEU A 103 -34.79 -20.25 21.81
CA LEU A 103 -34.91 -19.76 20.44
C LEU A 103 -34.03 -18.53 20.22
N GLN A 104 -33.92 -17.65 21.21
CA GLN A 104 -33.00 -16.51 21.19
C GLN A 104 -31.52 -16.99 21.13
N GLU A 105 -31.15 -18.01 21.91
CA GLU A 105 -29.82 -18.64 21.85
C GLU A 105 -29.54 -19.29 20.49
N THR A 106 -30.57 -19.89 19.88
CA THR A 106 -30.49 -20.45 18.52
C THR A 106 -30.22 -19.35 17.50
N LEU A 107 -30.93 -18.23 17.58
CA LEU A 107 -30.72 -17.06 16.70
C LEU A 107 -29.29 -16.50 16.80
N LEU A 108 -28.69 -16.47 17.99
CA LEU A 108 -27.27 -16.08 18.17
C LEU A 108 -26.32 -17.05 17.46
N THR A 109 -26.60 -18.35 17.54
CA THR A 109 -25.82 -19.38 16.84
C THR A 109 -25.93 -19.22 15.32
N LEU A 110 -27.13 -18.90 14.82
CA LEU A 110 -27.34 -18.58 13.40
C LEU A 110 -26.57 -17.35 12.96
N PHE A 111 -26.53 -16.30 13.80
CA PHE A 111 -25.77 -15.08 13.53
C PHE A 111 -24.27 -15.34 13.41
N GLN A 112 -23.69 -16.13 14.31
CA GLN A 112 -22.28 -16.51 14.25
C GLN A 112 -21.96 -17.22 12.93
N ARG A 113 -22.80 -18.19 12.56
CA ARG A 113 -22.61 -18.94 11.30
C ARG A 113 -22.81 -18.06 10.06
N TYR A 114 -23.82 -17.20 10.06
CA TYR A 114 -24.05 -16.23 9.00
C TYR A 114 -22.85 -15.30 8.82
N SER A 115 -22.32 -14.77 9.93
CA SER A 115 -21.14 -13.90 9.94
C SER A 115 -19.92 -14.59 9.35
N GLU A 116 -19.65 -15.84 9.72
CA GLU A 116 -18.56 -16.63 9.13
C GLU A 116 -18.70 -16.79 7.61
N LEU A 117 -19.90 -17.13 7.13
CA LEU A 117 -20.17 -17.30 5.71
C LEU A 117 -19.98 -15.98 4.95
N LEU A 118 -20.49 -14.88 5.49
CA LEU A 118 -20.38 -13.55 4.89
C LEU A 118 -18.91 -13.11 4.81
N ILE A 119 -18.16 -13.25 5.90
CA ILE A 119 -16.71 -12.95 5.94
C ILE A 119 -15.96 -13.79 4.91
N HIS A 120 -16.27 -15.08 4.81
CA HIS A 120 -15.63 -15.97 3.85
C HIS A 120 -15.96 -15.56 2.40
N GLN A 121 -17.21 -15.24 2.09
CA GLN A 121 -17.63 -14.80 0.77
C GLN A 121 -16.91 -13.50 0.36
N TYR A 122 -16.94 -12.47 1.20
CA TYR A 122 -16.28 -11.20 0.90
C TYR A 122 -14.75 -11.34 0.88
N SER A 123 -14.17 -12.23 1.69
CA SER A 123 -12.75 -12.54 1.61
C SER A 123 -12.34 -13.04 0.22
N GLN A 124 -13.14 -13.92 -0.39
CA GLN A 124 -12.89 -14.43 -1.75
C GLN A 124 -13.08 -13.33 -2.80
N VAL A 125 -14.10 -12.49 -2.64
CA VAL A 125 -14.36 -11.36 -3.54
C VAL A 125 -13.19 -10.38 -3.53
N PHE A 126 -12.74 -9.96 -2.35
CA PHE A 126 -11.62 -9.02 -2.19
C PHE A 126 -10.32 -9.61 -2.74
N GLU A 127 -10.03 -10.87 -2.41
CA GLU A 127 -8.84 -11.57 -2.90
C GLU A 127 -8.80 -11.58 -4.43
N LYS A 128 -9.92 -11.93 -5.07
CA LYS A 128 -10.04 -11.91 -6.53
C LYS A 128 -9.83 -10.51 -7.11
N ILE A 129 -10.53 -9.50 -6.60
CA ILE A 129 -10.46 -8.11 -7.10
C ILE A 129 -9.03 -7.56 -7.01
N VAL A 130 -8.36 -7.80 -5.88
CA VAL A 130 -7.01 -7.27 -5.65
C VAL A 130 -5.96 -8.07 -6.43
N GLN A 131 -6.12 -9.38 -6.61
CA GLN A 131 -5.21 -10.20 -7.42
C GLN A 131 -5.30 -9.84 -8.90
N GLU A 132 -6.50 -9.67 -9.44
CA GLU A 132 -6.74 -9.36 -10.87
C GLU A 132 -6.37 -7.91 -11.25
N ASP A 133 -6.17 -7.02 -10.28
CA ASP A 133 -5.80 -5.63 -10.55
C ASP A 133 -4.43 -5.49 -11.24
N GLU A 134 -4.38 -4.82 -12.38
CA GLU A 134 -3.13 -4.59 -13.13
C GLU A 134 -2.27 -3.45 -12.57
N CYS A 135 -2.71 -2.81 -11.49
CA CYS A 135 -2.08 -1.63 -10.89
C CYS A 135 -1.90 -0.50 -11.91
N MET A 136 -2.99 -0.18 -12.60
CA MET A 136 -3.09 0.94 -13.55
C MET A 136 -4.19 1.92 -13.10
N PRO A 137 -4.01 3.24 -13.31
CA PRO A 137 -5.05 4.20 -12.97
C PRO A 137 -6.34 3.92 -13.76
N MET A 138 -7.48 3.99 -13.09
CA MET A 138 -8.77 3.72 -13.73
C MET A 138 -9.22 4.89 -14.62
N THR A 139 -10.00 4.57 -15.65
CA THR A 139 -10.70 5.55 -16.48
C THR A 139 -12.20 5.42 -16.27
N VAL A 140 -12.90 6.55 -16.25
CA VAL A 140 -14.37 6.61 -16.26
C VAL A 140 -14.84 7.22 -17.57
N GLU A 141 -15.83 6.62 -18.19
CA GLU A 141 -16.33 7.00 -19.52
C GLU A 141 -17.45 8.05 -19.47
N SER A 142 -18.11 8.20 -18.31
CA SER A 142 -19.24 9.13 -18.17
C SER A 142 -19.36 9.77 -16.78
N GLU A 143 -20.21 10.80 -16.69
CA GLU A 143 -20.51 11.46 -15.42
C GLU A 143 -21.24 10.53 -14.44
N GLU A 144 -22.02 9.57 -14.95
CA GLU A 144 -22.69 8.54 -14.16
C GLU A 144 -21.68 7.60 -13.50
N GLU A 145 -20.71 7.07 -14.24
CA GLU A 145 -19.64 6.23 -13.67
C GLU A 145 -18.83 6.98 -12.61
N LEU A 146 -18.55 8.28 -12.85
CA LEU A 146 -17.89 9.12 -11.86
C LEU A 146 -18.74 9.28 -10.59
N LYS A 147 -20.06 9.47 -10.72
CA LYS A 147 -20.98 9.55 -9.57
C LYS A 147 -21.00 8.27 -8.75
N GLU A 148 -20.95 7.09 -9.39
CA GLU A 148 -20.84 5.81 -8.69
C GLU A 148 -19.54 5.72 -7.87
N VAL A 149 -18.40 6.14 -8.43
CA VAL A 149 -17.13 6.18 -7.69
C VAL A 149 -17.21 7.16 -6.51
N MET A 150 -17.82 8.33 -6.72
CA MET A 150 -17.99 9.35 -5.68
C MET A 150 -18.93 8.91 -4.55
N GLN A 151 -19.88 8.01 -4.81
CA GLN A 151 -20.81 7.51 -3.80
C GLN A 151 -20.10 6.78 -2.66
N TYR A 152 -19.05 6.02 -2.97
CA TYR A 152 -18.37 5.13 -2.01
C TYR A 152 -16.98 5.63 -1.59
N THR A 153 -16.50 6.73 -2.17
CA THR A 153 -15.17 7.27 -1.88
C THR A 153 -15.25 8.76 -1.53
N ARG A 154 -14.21 9.29 -0.87
CA ARG A 154 -14.05 10.73 -0.66
C ARG A 154 -13.53 11.50 -1.88
N PHE A 155 -13.34 10.83 -3.01
CA PHE A 155 -12.83 11.48 -4.21
C PHE A 155 -13.84 12.49 -4.75
N ARG A 156 -13.46 13.77 -4.83
CA ARG A 156 -14.32 14.87 -5.33
C ARG A 156 -13.51 15.73 -6.31
N PRO A 157 -13.50 15.42 -7.62
CA PRO A 157 -12.79 16.23 -8.60
C PRO A 157 -13.51 17.55 -8.84
N ASP A 158 -12.76 18.64 -8.98
CA ASP A 158 -13.32 19.97 -9.22
C ASP A 158 -14.03 20.07 -10.58
N ARG A 159 -15.04 20.93 -10.67
CA ARG A 159 -15.79 21.14 -11.93
C ARG A 159 -14.91 21.68 -13.05
N GLU A 160 -13.89 22.46 -12.72
CA GLU A 160 -12.90 22.95 -13.69
C GLU A 160 -11.99 21.82 -14.20
N PHE A 161 -11.61 20.89 -13.33
CA PHE A 161 -10.85 19.70 -13.69
C PHE A 161 -11.63 18.85 -14.70
N ILE A 162 -12.91 18.54 -14.41
CA ILE A 162 -13.77 17.76 -15.31
C ILE A 162 -13.94 18.47 -16.66
N LYS A 163 -14.17 19.80 -16.65
CA LYS A 163 -14.31 20.58 -17.90
C LYS A 163 -13.03 20.61 -18.74
N ARG A 164 -11.86 20.62 -18.08
CA ARG A 164 -10.57 20.71 -18.76
C ARG A 164 -10.19 19.41 -19.46
N TYR A 165 -10.42 18.27 -18.81
CA TYR A 165 -9.98 16.97 -19.31
C TYR A 165 -11.07 16.22 -20.08
N GLY A 166 -12.35 16.45 -19.78
CA GLY A 166 -13.46 15.74 -20.42
C GLY A 166 -13.47 14.24 -20.10
N PHE A 167 -14.39 13.52 -20.75
CA PHE A 167 -14.46 12.06 -20.69
C PHE A 167 -13.85 11.46 -21.97
N PRO A 168 -13.14 10.32 -21.90
CA PRO A 168 -12.85 9.51 -20.71
C PRO A 168 -11.90 10.21 -19.73
N LEU A 169 -12.27 10.18 -18.44
CA LEU A 169 -11.53 10.85 -17.38
C LEU A 169 -10.66 9.84 -16.63
N ARG A 170 -9.35 10.08 -16.59
CA ARG A 170 -8.39 9.24 -15.84
C ARG A 170 -8.34 9.67 -14.37
N LEU A 171 -8.61 8.73 -13.47
CA LEU A 171 -8.55 8.92 -12.02
C LEU A 171 -7.18 8.47 -11.48
N PRO A 172 -6.72 8.98 -10.33
CA PRO A 172 -5.37 8.71 -9.82
C PRO A 172 -5.19 7.29 -9.27
N PHE A 173 -6.25 6.67 -8.77
CA PHE A 173 -6.24 5.31 -8.24
C PHE A 173 -6.68 4.28 -9.30
N SER A 174 -6.33 3.02 -9.07
CA SER A 174 -6.83 1.89 -9.86
C SER A 174 -8.25 1.49 -9.45
N LYS A 175 -8.89 0.63 -10.25
CA LYS A 175 -10.26 0.17 -10.02
C LYS A 175 -10.42 -0.61 -8.71
N VAL A 176 -9.33 -1.19 -8.20
CA VAL A 176 -9.32 -1.94 -6.93
C VAL A 176 -9.85 -1.10 -5.75
N PHE A 177 -9.49 0.18 -5.69
CA PHE A 177 -9.79 1.06 -4.56
C PHE A 177 -11.29 1.32 -4.41
N PRO A 178 -12.00 1.95 -5.38
CA PRO A 178 -13.42 2.24 -5.22
C PRO A 178 -14.27 0.96 -5.15
N THR A 179 -13.85 -0.11 -5.83
CA THR A 179 -14.54 -1.41 -5.76
C THR A 179 -14.49 -1.99 -4.35
N CYS A 180 -13.31 -1.98 -3.70
CA CYS A 180 -13.19 -2.40 -2.31
C CYS A 180 -14.01 -1.51 -1.37
N CYS A 181 -14.02 -0.18 -1.55
CA CYS A 181 -14.81 0.73 -0.72
C CYS A 181 -16.31 0.44 -0.80
N ARG A 182 -16.82 0.22 -2.01
CA ARG A 182 -18.21 -0.21 -2.23
C ARG A 182 -18.50 -1.54 -1.54
N ASP A 183 -17.63 -2.53 -1.70
CA ASP A 183 -17.87 -3.87 -1.16
C ASP A 183 -17.74 -3.91 0.37
N VAL A 184 -16.88 -3.07 0.98
CA VAL A 184 -16.89 -2.85 2.45
C VAL A 184 -18.24 -2.29 2.88
N SER A 185 -18.78 -1.30 2.15
CA SER A 185 -20.08 -0.73 2.47
C SER A 185 -21.21 -1.77 2.41
N TYR A 186 -21.25 -2.59 1.36
CA TYR A 186 -22.24 -3.67 1.26
C TYR A 186 -22.07 -4.73 2.34
N PHE A 187 -20.83 -5.13 2.65
CA PHE A 187 -20.53 -6.08 3.72
C PHE A 187 -21.06 -5.59 5.07
N VAL A 188 -20.80 -4.32 5.42
CA VAL A 188 -21.27 -3.72 6.67
C VAL A 188 -22.80 -3.70 6.74
N HIS A 189 -23.48 -3.27 5.69
CA HIS A 189 -24.95 -3.23 5.66
C HIS A 189 -25.56 -4.64 5.78
N GLN A 190 -25.05 -5.63 5.04
CA GLN A 190 -25.52 -7.02 5.10
C GLN A 190 -25.26 -7.66 6.47
N PHE A 191 -24.16 -7.30 7.12
CA PHE A 191 -23.87 -7.76 8.48
C PHE A 191 -24.91 -7.24 9.48
N TYR A 192 -25.21 -5.93 9.44
CA TYR A 192 -26.19 -5.32 10.35
C TYR A 192 -27.64 -5.72 10.05
N GLN A 193 -27.98 -6.06 8.81
CA GLN A 193 -29.31 -6.60 8.47
C GLN A 193 -29.66 -7.86 9.28
N PHE A 194 -28.67 -8.72 9.57
CA PHE A 194 -28.89 -9.85 10.48
C PHE A 194 -28.93 -9.40 11.93
N ALA A 195 -28.04 -8.50 12.35
CA ALA A 195 -27.94 -7.99 13.73
C ALA A 195 -29.18 -7.21 14.19
N GLU A 196 -29.99 -6.69 13.27
CA GLU A 196 -31.25 -6.01 13.58
C GLU A 196 -32.22 -6.95 14.33
N GLY A 197 -32.69 -6.52 15.49
CA GLY A 197 -33.60 -7.29 16.36
C GLY A 197 -32.95 -7.96 17.58
N PHE A 198 -31.62 -7.88 17.74
CA PHE A 198 -30.88 -8.47 18.87
C PHE A 198 -30.48 -7.45 19.96
N SER A 199 -31.44 -6.95 20.74
CA SER A 199 -31.20 -5.85 21.71
C SER A 199 -30.13 -6.11 22.78
N GLN A 200 -29.85 -7.37 23.14
CA GLN A 200 -29.02 -7.73 24.30
C GLN A 200 -27.53 -8.00 23.98
N THR A 201 -27.16 -8.26 22.72
CA THR A 201 -25.80 -8.74 22.33
C THR A 201 -25.05 -7.83 21.36
N HIS A 202 -25.55 -6.62 21.09
CA HIS A 202 -24.99 -5.69 20.10
C HIS A 202 -23.49 -5.36 20.26
N GLY A 203 -22.94 -5.39 21.48
CA GLY A 203 -21.53 -5.09 21.70
C GLY A 203 -20.56 -6.11 21.09
N GLU A 204 -20.87 -7.38 21.24
CA GLU A 204 -20.05 -8.46 20.68
C GLU A 204 -20.15 -8.48 19.16
N MET A 205 -21.32 -8.13 18.61
CA MET A 205 -21.55 -8.03 17.17
C MET A 205 -20.70 -6.93 16.53
N ASP A 206 -20.66 -5.75 17.15
CA ASP A 206 -19.83 -4.63 16.70
C ASP A 206 -18.34 -5.01 16.70
N ASP A 207 -17.88 -5.74 17.72
CA ASP A 207 -16.49 -6.19 17.83
C ASP A 207 -16.15 -7.25 16.76
N ILE A 208 -17.08 -8.16 16.45
CA ILE A 208 -16.93 -9.14 15.37
C ILE A 208 -16.85 -8.41 14.03
N LEU A 209 -17.76 -7.48 13.76
CA LEU A 209 -17.79 -6.71 12.52
C LEU A 209 -16.50 -5.90 12.34
N LYS A 210 -16.07 -5.19 13.37
CA LYS A 210 -14.82 -4.43 13.36
C LYS A 210 -13.64 -5.34 12.99
N LYS A 211 -13.50 -6.49 13.67
CA LYS A 211 -12.44 -7.46 13.40
C LYS A 211 -12.52 -8.02 11.98
N ALA A 212 -13.73 -8.23 11.46
CA ALA A 212 -13.95 -8.69 10.11
C ALA A 212 -13.50 -7.66 9.07
N VAL A 213 -13.88 -6.39 9.22
CA VAL A 213 -13.42 -5.30 8.34
C VAL A 213 -11.90 -5.16 8.38
N ASP A 214 -11.29 -5.16 9.57
CA ASP A 214 -9.83 -5.16 9.72
C ASP A 214 -9.20 -6.37 9.01
N SER A 215 -9.79 -7.56 9.14
CA SER A 215 -9.30 -8.78 8.49
C SER A 215 -9.36 -8.69 6.96
N LEU A 216 -10.46 -8.18 6.39
CA LEU A 216 -10.60 -7.98 4.95
C LEU A 216 -9.55 -6.98 4.43
N LEU A 217 -9.42 -5.82 5.09
CA LEU A 217 -8.48 -4.78 4.66
C LEU A 217 -7.02 -5.21 4.84
N ILE A 218 -6.66 -5.84 5.96
CA ILE A 218 -5.28 -6.21 6.25
C ILE A 218 -4.87 -7.49 5.51
N GLN A 219 -5.64 -8.57 5.65
CA GLN A 219 -5.22 -9.88 5.16
C GLN A 219 -5.53 -10.10 3.69
N LYS A 220 -6.51 -9.39 3.13
CA LYS A 220 -6.90 -9.55 1.72
C LYS A 220 -6.45 -8.39 0.86
N VAL A 221 -6.67 -7.14 1.26
CA VAL A 221 -6.21 -6.00 0.45
C VAL A 221 -4.71 -5.76 0.66
N ASN A 222 -4.30 -5.41 1.87
CA ASN A 222 -2.93 -4.97 2.13
C ASN A 222 -1.89 -6.07 1.90
N ALA A 223 -2.17 -7.31 2.31
CA ALA A 223 -1.24 -8.43 2.11
C ALA A 223 -0.95 -8.70 0.63
N ILE A 224 -1.97 -8.63 -0.24
CA ILE A 224 -1.81 -8.87 -1.67
C ILE A 224 -1.12 -7.68 -2.35
N LEU A 225 -1.44 -6.44 -1.95
CA LEU A 225 -0.71 -5.25 -2.43
C LEU A 225 0.78 -5.31 -2.03
N LEU A 226 1.08 -5.77 -0.81
CA LEU A 226 2.45 -5.98 -0.34
C LEU A 226 3.18 -7.05 -1.15
N GLU A 227 2.52 -8.13 -1.53
CA GLU A 227 3.09 -9.15 -2.43
C GLU A 227 3.40 -8.56 -3.81
N LYS A 228 2.49 -7.74 -4.35
CA LYS A 228 2.69 -7.05 -5.65
C LYS A 228 3.85 -6.05 -5.66
N LEU A 229 4.37 -5.63 -4.50
CA LEU A 229 5.58 -4.80 -4.42
C LEU A 229 6.85 -5.52 -4.90
N GLN A 230 6.80 -6.84 -5.11
CA GLN A 230 7.89 -7.59 -5.71
C GLN A 230 8.07 -7.30 -7.21
N SER A 231 7.13 -6.59 -7.85
CA SER A 231 7.24 -6.16 -9.24
C SER A 231 8.53 -5.37 -9.49
N THR A 232 9.07 -5.51 -10.71
CA THR A 232 10.19 -4.70 -11.23
C THR A 232 9.70 -3.49 -12.03
N ASN A 233 8.39 -3.37 -12.26
CA ASN A 233 7.81 -2.27 -12.99
C ASN A 233 7.54 -1.10 -12.05
N LEU A 234 8.34 -0.03 -12.19
CA LEU A 234 8.24 1.17 -11.36
C LEU A 234 6.83 1.79 -11.36
N SER A 235 6.17 1.85 -12.53
CA SER A 235 4.83 2.42 -12.67
C SER A 235 3.80 1.66 -11.83
N GLN A 236 3.94 0.33 -11.72
CA GLN A 236 3.06 -0.47 -10.87
C GLN A 236 3.29 -0.18 -9.38
N ILE A 237 4.55 -0.04 -8.95
CA ILE A 237 4.87 0.30 -7.56
C ILE A 237 4.31 1.68 -7.19
N VAL A 238 4.48 2.67 -8.08
CA VAL A 238 3.88 4.00 -7.88
C VAL A 238 2.36 3.91 -7.77
N GLN A 239 1.71 3.14 -8.65
CA GLN A 239 0.26 2.97 -8.58
C GLN A 239 -0.20 2.29 -7.28
N ILE A 240 0.57 1.30 -6.79
CA ILE A 240 0.30 0.64 -5.50
C ILE A 240 0.41 1.64 -4.35
N ILE A 241 1.42 2.53 -4.34
CA ILE A 241 1.54 3.59 -3.34
C ILE A 241 0.31 4.48 -3.33
N ILE A 242 -0.11 4.95 -4.51
CA ILE A 242 -1.31 5.80 -4.64
C ILE A 242 -2.53 5.06 -4.10
N ASN A 243 -2.74 3.80 -4.50
CA ASN A 243 -3.85 2.99 -3.99
C ASN A 243 -3.81 2.88 -2.45
N ILE A 244 -2.63 2.61 -1.87
CA ILE A 244 -2.45 2.50 -0.41
C ILE A 244 -2.75 3.82 0.30
N GLU A 245 -2.33 4.96 -0.25
CA GLU A 245 -2.66 6.29 0.30
C GLU A 245 -4.17 6.54 0.31
N TYR A 246 -4.87 6.16 -0.76
CA TYR A 246 -6.33 6.25 -0.82
C TYR A 246 -7.00 5.30 0.18
N PHE A 247 -6.50 4.08 0.37
CA PHE A 247 -7.00 3.17 1.41
C PHE A 247 -6.73 3.69 2.83
N GLU A 248 -5.51 4.13 3.12
CA GLU A 248 -5.12 4.72 4.42
C GLU A 248 -6.02 5.91 4.74
N SER A 249 -6.19 6.82 3.79
CA SER A 249 -7.01 8.01 3.97
C SER A 249 -8.50 7.68 4.06
N THR A 250 -9.00 6.55 3.56
CA THR A 250 -10.42 6.16 3.63
C THR A 250 -10.77 5.35 4.89
N CYS A 251 -9.78 4.80 5.60
CA CYS A 251 -10.03 4.04 6.83
C CYS A 251 -10.90 4.79 7.87
N PRO A 252 -10.74 6.11 8.11
CA PRO A 252 -11.64 6.87 8.97
C PRO A 252 -13.10 6.93 8.48
N ASP A 253 -13.35 6.86 7.16
CA ASP A 253 -14.73 6.75 6.65
C ASP A 253 -15.34 5.39 6.98
N PHE A 254 -14.54 4.32 6.91
CA PHE A 254 -15.02 3.00 7.33
C PHE A 254 -15.31 2.98 8.83
N GLU A 255 -14.49 3.66 9.65
CA GLU A 255 -14.76 3.85 11.07
C GLU A 255 -16.09 4.62 11.29
N MET A 256 -16.34 5.70 10.55
CA MET A 256 -17.60 6.45 10.60
C MET A 256 -18.79 5.62 10.13
N LEU A 257 -18.67 4.89 9.03
CA LEU A 257 -19.72 3.98 8.52
C LEU A 257 -20.10 2.95 9.60
N LEU A 258 -19.09 2.32 10.21
CA LEU A 258 -19.29 1.37 11.30
C LEU A 258 -19.96 2.02 12.51
N MET A 259 -19.72 3.32 12.78
CA MET A 259 -20.39 4.07 13.85
C MET A 259 -21.85 4.41 13.50
N GLU A 260 -22.11 4.88 12.28
CA GLU A 260 -23.43 5.34 11.82
C GLU A 260 -24.42 4.19 11.66
N THR A 261 -23.93 3.01 11.25
CA THR A 261 -24.79 1.84 11.04
C THR A 261 -25.10 1.09 12.35
N ARG A 262 -24.50 1.50 13.48
CA ARG A 262 -24.86 0.94 14.80
C ARG A 262 -26.30 1.27 15.16
N SER A 263 -27.03 0.25 15.62
CA SER A 263 -28.43 0.39 16.06
C SER A 263 -28.61 1.23 17.33
N PHE A 264 -27.55 1.42 18.12
CA PHE A 264 -27.57 2.21 19.35
C PHE A 264 -26.36 3.15 19.42
N HIS A 265 -26.61 4.43 19.76
CA HIS A 265 -25.56 5.43 20.00
C HIS A 265 -24.76 5.08 21.26
N ARG A 266 -23.82 4.14 21.13
CA ARG A 266 -22.77 3.92 22.13
C ARG A 266 -21.69 4.98 21.98
N SER A 267 -21.35 5.62 23.09
CA SER A 267 -20.17 6.49 23.17
C SER A 267 -18.91 5.62 23.07
N GLY A 268 -18.27 5.62 21.90
CA GLY A 268 -17.02 4.90 21.70
C GLY A 268 -16.46 5.05 20.29
N HIS A 269 -15.23 5.54 20.19
CA HIS A 269 -14.53 5.64 18.91
C HIS A 269 -14.10 4.24 18.43
N ILE A 270 -14.48 3.90 17.20
CA ILE A 270 -13.98 2.74 16.47
C ILE A 270 -12.68 3.18 15.83
N HIS A 271 -11.62 2.42 16.08
CA HIS A 271 -10.35 2.60 15.39
C HIS A 271 -9.93 1.30 14.73
N LEU A 272 -9.71 1.33 13.42
CA LEU A 272 -9.26 0.20 12.60
C LEU A 272 -7.74 0.09 12.64
N LYS A 273 -7.24 -1.13 12.80
CA LYS A 273 -5.80 -1.44 12.69
C LYS A 273 -5.32 -1.35 11.24
N ALA A 274 -6.24 -1.40 10.28
CA ALA A 274 -5.95 -1.24 8.86
C ALA A 274 -5.18 0.06 8.57
N THR A 275 -5.53 1.18 9.21
CA THR A 275 -4.90 2.49 9.01
C THR A 275 -3.39 2.44 9.24
N SER A 276 -2.93 1.92 10.39
CA SER A 276 -1.50 1.81 10.69
C SER A 276 -0.80 0.82 9.75
N THR A 277 -1.49 -0.25 9.37
CA THR A 277 -0.94 -1.29 8.50
C THR A 277 -0.71 -0.79 7.06
N PHE A 278 -1.67 -0.04 6.52
CA PHE A 278 -1.50 0.63 5.22
C PHE A 278 -0.38 1.65 5.27
N LYS A 279 -0.29 2.45 6.35
CA LYS A 279 0.81 3.38 6.56
C LYS A 279 2.17 2.68 6.55
N ASP A 280 2.34 1.58 7.28
CA ASP A 280 3.60 0.82 7.29
C ASP A 280 3.93 0.22 5.91
N THR A 281 2.90 -0.22 5.18
CA THR A 281 3.06 -0.76 3.82
C THR A 281 3.42 0.32 2.82
N ARG A 282 2.89 1.55 2.98
CA ARG A 282 3.27 2.71 2.19
C ARG A 282 4.77 2.99 2.31
N HIS A 283 5.31 3.07 3.52
CA HIS A 283 6.75 3.30 3.72
C HIS A 283 7.61 2.20 3.08
N LYS A 284 7.16 0.93 3.12
CA LYS A 284 7.87 -0.16 2.41
C LYS A 284 7.82 0.01 0.89
N ALA A 285 6.68 0.42 0.35
CA ALA A 285 6.50 0.67 -1.08
C ALA A 285 7.32 1.89 -1.55
N GLU A 286 7.36 2.96 -0.75
CA GLU A 286 8.24 4.11 -0.96
C GLU A 286 9.70 3.64 -1.02
N LYS A 287 10.19 2.90 0.00
CA LYS A 287 11.55 2.33 0.01
C LYS A 287 11.85 1.53 -1.27
N ARG A 288 10.89 0.74 -1.73
CA ARG A 288 11.02 -0.10 -2.92
C ARG A 288 11.24 0.72 -4.20
N ILE A 289 10.69 1.93 -4.30
CA ILE A 289 10.95 2.83 -5.43
C ILE A 289 12.44 3.19 -5.50
N PHE A 290 13.04 3.57 -4.37
CA PHE A 290 14.47 3.93 -4.32
C PHE A 290 15.34 2.74 -4.74
N GLU A 291 15.04 1.55 -4.21
CA GLU A 291 15.77 0.33 -4.58
C GLU A 291 15.68 0.02 -6.08
N LEU A 292 14.51 0.21 -6.70
CA LEU A 292 14.33 -0.03 -8.14
C LEU A 292 15.05 1.00 -9.00
N VAL A 293 14.98 2.29 -8.63
CA VAL A 293 15.67 3.35 -9.36
C VAL A 293 17.18 3.16 -9.25
N ASN A 294 17.72 2.88 -8.05
CA ASN A 294 19.15 2.64 -7.86
C ASN A 294 19.62 1.39 -8.61
N SER A 295 18.87 0.29 -8.54
CA SER A 295 19.19 -0.92 -9.32
C SER A 295 19.19 -0.65 -10.82
N LYS A 296 18.29 0.21 -11.34
CA LYS A 296 18.31 0.60 -12.75
C LYS A 296 19.47 1.51 -13.09
N LEU A 297 19.86 2.42 -12.19
CA LEU A 297 21.06 3.23 -12.35
C LEU A 297 22.31 2.34 -12.42
N ASP A 298 22.42 1.33 -11.56
CA ASP A 298 23.52 0.36 -11.60
C ASP A 298 23.57 -0.38 -12.94
N GLU A 299 22.44 -0.86 -13.45
CA GLU A 299 22.38 -1.47 -14.79
C GLU A 299 22.91 -0.54 -15.90
N PHE A 300 22.61 0.76 -15.84
CA PHE A 300 23.17 1.73 -16.79
C PHE A 300 24.68 1.93 -16.57
N LEU A 301 25.12 2.04 -15.33
CA LEU A 301 26.51 2.31 -14.96
C LEU A 301 27.44 1.13 -15.29
N GLU A 302 26.93 -0.11 -15.26
CA GLU A 302 27.67 -1.28 -15.72
C GLU A 302 28.04 -1.21 -17.22
N LEU A 303 27.28 -0.44 -18.01
CA LEU A 303 27.54 -0.22 -19.44
C LEU A 303 28.53 0.91 -19.71
N PHE A 304 28.97 1.64 -18.66
CA PHE A 304 29.88 2.76 -18.84
C PHE A 304 31.32 2.25 -19.00
N GLU A 305 31.79 2.24 -20.24
CA GLU A 305 33.18 1.91 -20.58
C GLU A 305 33.97 3.18 -20.87
N TYR A 306 34.63 3.74 -19.85
CA TYR A 306 35.57 4.85 -20.03
C TYR A 306 36.94 4.32 -20.46
N ASP A 307 37.40 4.75 -21.63
CA ASP A 307 38.81 4.59 -22.01
C ASP A 307 39.66 5.65 -21.30
N TRP A 308 40.19 5.30 -20.13
CA TRP A 308 41.05 6.18 -19.34
C TRP A 308 42.42 6.46 -19.98
N ALA A 309 42.74 5.78 -21.09
CA ALA A 309 43.95 5.98 -21.87
C ALA A 309 43.73 6.77 -23.17
N THR A 310 42.51 7.26 -23.43
CA THR A 310 42.21 7.95 -24.69
C THR A 310 43.04 9.23 -24.89
N GLU A 311 43.37 9.50 -26.14
CA GLU A 311 44.00 10.74 -26.61
C GLU A 311 43.02 11.59 -27.44
N GLU A 312 41.77 11.16 -27.58
CA GLU A 312 40.74 11.85 -28.36
C GLU A 312 39.85 12.71 -27.46
N ILE A 313 39.76 14.01 -27.77
CA ILE A 313 38.89 14.94 -27.05
C ILE A 313 37.45 14.78 -27.53
N GLN A 314 36.54 14.55 -26.59
CA GLN A 314 35.10 14.53 -26.80
C GLN A 314 34.51 15.88 -26.40
N ASN A 315 33.66 16.45 -27.27
CA ASN A 315 32.97 17.71 -27.03
C ASN A 315 31.48 17.52 -26.69
N GLN A 316 31.01 16.28 -26.66
CA GLN A 316 29.63 15.91 -26.37
C GLN A 316 29.62 14.87 -25.25
N PRO A 317 28.56 14.84 -24.43
CA PRO A 317 28.43 13.84 -23.39
C PRO A 317 28.34 12.43 -23.99
N SER A 318 28.76 11.44 -23.23
CA SER A 318 28.73 10.04 -23.65
C SER A 318 27.29 9.59 -23.97
N PRO A 319 27.08 8.77 -25.03
CA PRO A 319 25.74 8.29 -25.39
C PRO A 319 25.04 7.54 -24.25
N SER A 320 25.77 6.70 -23.50
CA SER A 320 25.23 5.97 -22.35
C SER A 320 24.72 6.90 -21.24
N LEU A 321 25.38 8.05 -21.05
CA LEU A 321 24.94 9.06 -20.10
C LEU A 321 23.68 9.80 -20.57
N LEU A 322 23.56 10.08 -21.87
CA LEU A 322 22.34 10.64 -22.45
C LEU A 322 21.13 9.73 -22.21
N ASP A 323 21.31 8.42 -22.39
CA ASP A 323 20.27 7.42 -22.14
C ASP A 323 19.88 7.37 -20.64
N LEU A 324 20.86 7.41 -19.73
CA LEU A 324 20.64 7.46 -18.29
C LEU A 324 19.84 8.70 -17.87
N ILE A 325 20.24 9.89 -18.34
CA ILE A 325 19.52 11.14 -18.03
C ILE A 325 18.12 11.15 -18.66
N THR A 326 17.96 10.58 -19.84
CA THR A 326 16.64 10.39 -20.47
C THR A 326 15.75 9.49 -19.63
N PHE A 327 16.29 8.38 -19.10
CA PHE A 327 15.59 7.51 -18.17
C PHE A 327 15.16 8.25 -16.90
N LEU A 328 16.07 8.95 -16.21
CA LEU A 328 15.75 9.72 -15.01
C LEU A 328 14.67 10.80 -15.29
N THR A 329 14.77 11.48 -16.44
CA THR A 329 13.75 12.45 -16.88
C THR A 329 12.38 11.80 -17.08
N ASN A 330 12.33 10.61 -17.69
CA ASN A 330 11.09 9.89 -17.94
C ASN A 330 10.46 9.35 -16.65
N VAL A 331 11.28 8.83 -15.73
CA VAL A 331 10.84 8.40 -14.40
C VAL A 331 10.08 9.54 -13.72
N THR A 332 10.62 10.75 -13.75
CA THR A 332 10.00 11.92 -13.12
C THR A 332 8.73 12.37 -13.80
N ASN A 333 8.79 12.55 -15.12
CA ASN A 333 7.69 13.16 -15.86
C ASN A 333 6.50 12.21 -16.01
N ALA A 334 6.73 10.90 -16.05
CA ALA A 334 5.69 9.92 -16.33
C ALA A 334 5.34 9.04 -15.13
N ALA A 335 6.33 8.51 -14.41
CA ALA A 335 6.07 7.53 -13.35
C ALA A 335 5.75 8.20 -12.00
N LEU A 336 6.44 9.29 -11.65
CA LEU A 336 6.32 9.90 -10.32
C LEU A 336 5.30 11.04 -10.23
N LEU A 337 4.67 11.44 -11.34
CA LEU A 337 3.87 12.68 -11.43
C LEU A 337 2.83 12.81 -10.30
N ASN A 338 2.22 11.70 -9.90
CA ASN A 338 1.15 11.62 -8.90
C ASN A 338 1.65 11.43 -7.45
N LEU A 339 2.96 11.32 -7.20
CA LEU A 339 3.50 11.22 -5.85
C LEU A 339 3.69 12.60 -5.19
N PRO A 340 3.72 12.68 -3.85
CA PRO A 340 4.09 13.88 -3.12
C PRO A 340 5.47 14.43 -3.51
N GLU A 341 5.61 15.76 -3.59
CA GLU A 341 6.88 16.43 -3.91
C GLU A 341 8.02 16.08 -2.94
N THR A 342 7.71 15.80 -1.68
CA THR A 342 8.69 15.36 -0.69
C THR A 342 9.33 14.03 -1.06
N ILE A 343 8.54 13.09 -1.59
CA ILE A 343 9.04 11.77 -2.01
C ILE A 343 9.86 11.92 -3.29
N LYS A 344 9.42 12.76 -4.24
CA LYS A 344 10.19 13.07 -5.46
C LYS A 344 11.55 13.65 -5.12
N SER A 345 11.59 14.67 -4.26
CA SER A 345 12.83 15.34 -3.82
C SER A 345 13.79 14.36 -3.15
N MET A 346 13.29 13.53 -2.22
CA MET A 346 14.11 12.48 -1.59
C MET A 346 14.64 11.46 -2.58
N LEU A 347 13.80 11.01 -3.52
CA LEU A 347 14.20 10.03 -4.54
C LEU A 347 15.29 10.58 -5.44
N TYR A 348 15.18 11.83 -5.86
CA TYR A 348 16.22 12.49 -6.63
C TYR A 348 17.52 12.63 -5.85
N PHE A 349 17.44 13.08 -4.60
CA PHE A 349 18.61 13.22 -3.76
C PHE A 349 19.36 11.89 -3.65
N GLU A 350 18.66 10.80 -3.31
CA GLU A 350 19.27 9.49 -3.15
C GLU A 350 19.80 8.92 -4.47
N ALA A 351 19.03 9.02 -5.55
CA ALA A 351 19.43 8.53 -6.88
C ALA A 351 20.65 9.29 -7.43
N LEU A 352 20.70 10.61 -7.26
CA LEU A 352 21.79 11.45 -7.74
C LEU A 352 23.02 11.39 -6.84
N GLU A 353 22.84 11.23 -5.53
CA GLU A 353 23.93 10.91 -4.62
C GLU A 353 24.57 9.57 -5.01
N HIS A 354 23.75 8.55 -5.25
CA HIS A 354 24.21 7.24 -5.73
C HIS A 354 24.95 7.35 -7.06
N LEU A 355 24.38 8.05 -8.05
CA LEU A 355 25.03 8.30 -9.33
C LEU A 355 26.38 9.01 -9.16
N CYS A 356 26.44 10.06 -8.33
CA CYS A 356 27.68 10.79 -8.05
C CYS A 356 28.76 9.88 -7.44
N GLN A 357 28.40 9.06 -6.44
CA GLN A 357 29.34 8.13 -5.81
C GLN A 357 29.81 7.05 -6.79
N SER A 358 28.92 6.50 -7.62
CA SER A 358 29.29 5.52 -8.63
C SER A 358 30.19 6.11 -9.72
N MET A 359 29.89 7.32 -10.21
CA MET A 359 30.75 8.04 -11.16
C MET A 359 32.13 8.34 -10.58
N LYS A 360 32.20 8.78 -9.31
CA LYS A 360 33.47 8.94 -8.59
C LYS A 360 34.22 7.61 -8.49
N GLY A 361 33.48 6.52 -8.21
CA GLY A 361 34.00 5.15 -8.16
C GLY A 361 34.62 4.70 -9.48
N LEU A 362 33.96 4.93 -10.62
CA LEU A 362 34.46 4.60 -11.97
C LEU A 362 35.84 5.24 -12.22
N MET A 363 36.03 6.49 -11.81
CA MET A 363 37.32 7.19 -11.93
C MET A 363 38.39 6.66 -10.96
N LEU A 364 38.04 6.52 -9.68
CA LEU A 364 39.02 6.19 -8.63
C LEU A 364 39.39 4.71 -8.56
N HIS A 365 38.48 3.82 -8.93
CA HIS A 365 38.62 2.36 -8.81
C HIS A 365 38.81 1.66 -10.15
N SER A 366 38.97 2.40 -11.26
CA SER A 366 39.31 1.82 -12.56
C SER A 366 40.52 0.87 -12.47
N ASP A 367 40.43 -0.28 -13.15
CA ASP A 367 41.51 -1.26 -13.28
C ASP A 367 42.73 -0.68 -14.02
N GLN A 368 42.53 0.38 -14.81
CA GLN A 368 43.64 1.04 -15.49
C GLN A 368 44.57 1.75 -14.49
N PRO A 369 45.90 1.54 -14.61
CA PRO A 369 46.85 2.09 -13.65
C PRO A 369 47.06 3.60 -13.78
N TYR A 370 46.60 4.21 -14.87
CA TYR A 370 46.74 5.65 -15.14
C TYR A 370 45.48 6.25 -15.79
N ILE A 371 45.40 7.58 -15.79
CA ILE A 371 44.34 8.37 -16.43
C ILE A 371 45.00 9.49 -17.23
N THR A 372 44.74 9.60 -18.53
CA THR A 372 45.23 10.71 -19.36
C THR A 372 44.49 12.01 -19.04
N ASP A 373 45.15 13.15 -19.24
CA ASP A 373 44.51 14.46 -19.06
C ASP A 373 43.29 14.65 -20.00
N ILE A 374 43.33 14.01 -21.17
CA ILE A 374 42.24 14.04 -22.16
C ILE A 374 41.06 13.19 -21.69
N ALA A 375 41.29 11.96 -21.20
CA ALA A 375 40.23 11.13 -20.63
C ALA A 375 39.54 11.84 -19.46
N LEU A 376 40.32 12.50 -18.60
CA LEU A 376 39.80 13.26 -17.47
C LEU A 376 38.97 14.47 -17.91
N SER A 377 39.34 15.13 -19.01
CA SER A 377 38.56 16.22 -19.62
C SER A 377 37.25 15.72 -20.27
N ASN A 378 37.25 14.53 -20.86
CA ASN A 378 36.04 13.92 -21.40
C ASN A 378 35.07 13.55 -20.27
N PHE A 379 35.60 12.98 -19.19
CA PHE A 379 34.81 12.71 -17.97
C PHE A 379 34.26 14.00 -17.34
N ASP A 380 35.03 15.09 -17.31
CA ASP A 380 34.53 16.40 -16.85
C ASP A 380 33.36 16.92 -17.70
N THR A 381 33.37 16.66 -19.00
CA THR A 381 32.26 17.01 -19.91
C THR A 381 30.98 16.28 -19.53
N ASP A 382 31.08 14.99 -19.21
CA ASP A 382 29.97 14.18 -18.69
C ASP A 382 29.45 14.71 -17.34
N ILE A 383 30.34 15.01 -16.39
CA ILE A 383 29.92 15.55 -15.08
C ILE A 383 29.24 16.92 -15.22
N ARG A 384 29.73 17.80 -16.08
CA ARG A 384 29.06 19.10 -16.34
C ARG A 384 27.66 18.91 -16.91
N PHE A 385 27.49 17.93 -17.80
CA PHE A 385 26.18 17.61 -18.35
C PHE A 385 25.20 17.15 -17.26
N ILE A 386 25.65 16.30 -16.32
CA ILE A 386 24.84 15.89 -15.17
C ILE A 386 24.51 17.08 -14.27
N GLU A 387 25.47 17.93 -13.97
CA GLU A 387 25.25 19.12 -13.12
C GLU A 387 24.25 20.10 -13.75
N ASP A 388 24.28 20.27 -15.06
CA ASP A 388 23.31 21.11 -15.76
C ASP A 388 21.91 20.50 -15.75
N PHE A 389 21.80 19.16 -15.83
CA PHE A 389 20.55 18.45 -15.58
C PHE A 389 20.04 18.69 -14.14
N VAL A 390 20.91 18.53 -13.12
CA VAL A 390 20.55 18.75 -11.71
C VAL A 390 20.10 20.20 -11.45
N LYS A 391 20.79 21.19 -12.05
CA LYS A 391 20.34 22.60 -12.02
C LYS A 391 18.97 22.77 -12.64
N GLY A 392 18.69 22.04 -13.72
CA GLY A 392 17.39 22.04 -14.40
C GLY A 392 16.23 21.52 -13.54
N LEU A 393 16.51 20.69 -12.54
CA LEU A 393 15.48 20.21 -11.59
C LEU A 393 15.00 21.30 -10.63
N GLY A 394 15.81 22.34 -10.39
CA GLY A 394 15.45 23.48 -9.54
C GLY A 394 15.33 23.16 -8.04
N ASP A 395 15.73 21.96 -7.59
CA ASP A 395 15.70 21.56 -6.19
C ASP A 395 17.05 21.88 -5.50
N PRO A 396 17.08 22.83 -4.55
CA PRO A 396 18.31 23.21 -3.87
C PRO A 396 18.90 22.10 -3.00
N THR A 397 18.12 21.11 -2.57
CA THR A 397 18.60 20.00 -1.74
C THR A 397 19.50 19.05 -2.52
N VAL A 398 19.29 18.95 -3.83
CA VAL A 398 19.97 18.02 -4.73
C VAL A 398 21.24 18.65 -5.33
N MET A 399 21.30 19.99 -5.40
CA MET A 399 22.42 20.74 -5.96
C MET A 399 23.77 20.45 -5.28
N ASP A 400 23.75 20.09 -3.99
CA ASP A 400 24.96 19.83 -3.21
C ASP A 400 25.58 18.43 -3.48
N THR A 401 24.86 17.52 -4.14
CA THR A 401 25.26 16.11 -4.32
C THR A 401 26.56 15.95 -5.12
N PHE A 402 26.80 16.80 -6.12
CA PHE A 402 27.98 16.72 -7.01
C PHE A 402 29.17 17.58 -6.56
N VAL A 403 29.03 18.38 -5.49
CA VAL A 403 30.06 19.36 -5.09
C VAL A 403 31.41 18.72 -4.76
N GLU A 404 31.42 17.55 -4.12
CA GLU A 404 32.67 16.82 -3.83
C GLU A 404 33.38 16.41 -5.13
N LEU A 405 32.65 15.79 -6.06
CA LEU A 405 33.21 15.33 -7.33
C LEU A 405 33.68 16.51 -8.20
N ARG A 406 32.90 17.60 -8.25
CA ARG A 406 33.27 18.86 -8.90
C ARG A 406 34.56 19.44 -8.34
N GLN A 407 34.67 19.57 -7.02
CA GLN A 407 35.88 20.06 -6.35
C GLN A 407 37.10 19.19 -6.69
N LEU A 408 36.90 17.87 -6.86
CA LEU A 408 37.99 16.92 -7.12
C LEU A 408 38.50 17.09 -8.55
N LEU A 409 37.59 17.24 -9.52
CA LEU A 409 37.91 17.55 -10.91
C LEU A 409 38.51 18.94 -11.07
N ASP A 410 37.97 19.95 -10.39
CA ASP A 410 38.50 21.33 -10.43
C ASP A 410 39.93 21.38 -9.88
N LEU A 411 40.22 20.65 -8.80
CA LEU A 411 41.57 20.54 -8.26
C LEU A 411 42.52 19.82 -9.25
N ALA A 412 42.04 18.78 -9.93
CA ALA A 412 42.85 17.97 -10.84
C ALA A 412 43.07 18.63 -12.22
N ILE A 413 42.08 19.35 -12.75
CA ILE A 413 42.02 19.87 -14.13
C ILE A 413 42.21 21.39 -14.18
N VAL A 414 41.43 22.13 -13.39
CA VAL A 414 41.27 23.58 -13.51
C VAL A 414 42.29 24.36 -12.67
N SER A 415 42.70 23.81 -11.53
CA SER A 415 43.60 24.51 -10.60
C SER A 415 44.95 24.83 -11.25
N PRO A 416 45.36 26.12 -11.27
CA PRO A 416 46.65 26.53 -11.79
C PRO A 416 47.80 26.17 -10.83
N ASN A 417 47.49 25.91 -9.55
CA ASN A 417 48.44 25.51 -8.52
C ASN A 417 47.78 24.51 -7.55
N PRO A 418 47.92 23.19 -7.79
CA PRO A 418 47.36 22.16 -6.92
C PRO A 418 47.89 22.20 -5.47
N GLU A 419 49.05 22.81 -5.20
CA GLU A 419 49.63 22.90 -3.84
C GLU A 419 48.79 23.77 -2.89
N GLU A 420 47.92 24.64 -3.43
CA GLU A 420 46.99 25.43 -2.61
C GLU A 420 46.09 24.55 -1.74
N TYR A 421 45.80 23.31 -2.16
CA TYR A 421 45.05 22.34 -1.37
C TYR A 421 45.74 21.97 -0.04
N LEU A 422 47.06 22.07 0.04
CA LEU A 422 47.81 21.85 1.28
C LEU A 422 47.65 23.00 2.28
N THR A 423 47.21 24.17 1.82
CA THR A 423 46.99 25.33 2.67
C THR A 423 45.58 25.28 3.30
N PRO A 424 45.46 25.22 4.64
CA PRO A 424 44.15 25.05 5.30
C PRO A 424 43.10 26.10 4.91
N GLN A 425 43.52 27.34 4.71
CA GLN A 425 42.62 28.44 4.33
C GLN A 425 42.04 28.25 2.91
N MET A 426 42.88 27.89 1.94
CA MET A 426 42.45 27.68 0.56
C MET A 426 41.65 26.39 0.40
N ARG A 427 42.05 25.34 1.13
CA ARG A 427 41.28 24.08 1.21
C ARG A 427 39.87 24.31 1.76
N ASN A 428 39.75 25.02 2.88
CA ASN A 428 38.43 25.29 3.48
C ASN A 428 37.56 26.23 2.63
N LYS A 429 38.18 27.06 1.78
CA LYS A 429 37.46 27.99 0.91
C LYS A 429 36.96 27.33 -0.37
N ASN A 430 37.81 26.55 -1.05
CA ASN A 430 37.55 26.07 -2.41
C ASN A 430 37.32 24.55 -2.49
N TYR A 431 37.77 23.77 -1.49
CA TYR A 431 37.86 22.31 -1.55
C TYR A 431 37.38 21.63 -0.25
N HIS A 432 36.37 22.22 0.40
CA HIS A 432 35.94 21.87 1.75
C HIS A 432 35.24 20.51 1.85
N ARG A 433 34.76 19.93 0.74
CA ARG A 433 34.13 18.61 0.70
C ARG A 433 35.12 17.48 0.39
N LEU A 434 36.34 17.79 -0.06
CA LEU A 434 37.28 16.79 -0.56
C LEU A 434 37.86 15.88 0.52
N ASN A 435 37.82 14.58 0.25
CA ASN A 435 38.57 13.57 0.98
C ASN A 435 40.01 13.46 0.46
N GLY A 436 40.99 13.59 1.37
CA GLY A 436 42.41 13.50 1.02
C GLY A 436 42.83 12.15 0.42
N ARG A 437 42.11 11.05 0.69
CA ARG A 437 42.37 9.74 0.05
C ARG A 437 42.03 9.74 -1.43
N ASP A 438 40.90 10.33 -1.77
CA ASP A 438 40.38 10.38 -3.15
C ASP A 438 41.30 11.25 -4.01
N VAL A 439 41.76 12.38 -3.46
CA VAL A 439 42.78 13.26 -4.07
C VAL A 439 44.08 12.49 -4.35
N VAL A 440 44.59 11.74 -3.38
CA VAL A 440 45.82 10.93 -3.56
C VAL A 440 45.62 9.88 -4.66
N SER A 441 44.51 9.15 -4.64
CA SER A 441 44.22 8.09 -5.62
C SER A 441 44.19 8.64 -7.05
N LEU A 442 43.46 9.73 -7.27
CA LEU A 442 43.39 10.39 -8.57
C LEU A 442 44.76 10.92 -9.03
N PHE A 443 45.48 11.63 -8.16
CA PHE A 443 46.77 12.21 -8.52
C PHE A 443 47.81 11.14 -8.84
N GLU A 444 47.82 10.01 -8.12
CA GLU A 444 48.70 8.89 -8.46
C GLU A 444 48.40 8.31 -9.84
N LYS A 445 47.12 8.17 -10.21
CA LYS A 445 46.73 7.69 -11.54
C LYS A 445 47.19 8.66 -12.64
N ILE A 446 47.00 9.97 -12.47
CA ILE A 446 47.46 10.99 -13.43
C ILE A 446 48.99 10.98 -13.55
N LEU A 447 49.71 10.82 -12.43
CA LEU A 447 51.18 10.80 -12.41
C LEU A 447 51.77 9.53 -13.04
N ARG A 448 51.01 8.43 -13.11
CA ARG A 448 51.42 7.17 -13.75
C ARG A 448 51.24 7.16 -15.26
N THR A 449 50.61 8.19 -15.84
CA THR A 449 50.39 8.29 -17.28
C THR A 449 51.72 8.23 -18.04
N PRO A 450 51.91 7.26 -18.94
CA PRO A 450 53.16 7.04 -19.64
C PRO A 450 53.45 8.22 -20.59
N LEU A 451 54.68 8.70 -20.55
CA LEU A 451 55.15 9.73 -21.47
C LEU A 451 55.71 9.03 -22.72
N PRO A 452 55.35 9.46 -23.94
CA PRO A 452 55.95 8.90 -25.15
C PRO A 452 57.48 9.06 -25.13
N PRO A 453 58.24 8.09 -25.65
CA PRO A 453 59.69 8.20 -25.74
C PRO A 453 60.06 9.41 -26.62
N ASN A 454 60.87 10.32 -26.08
CA ASN A 454 61.29 11.63 -26.64
C ASN A 454 60.34 12.83 -26.44
N THR A 455 59.28 12.72 -25.63
CA THR A 455 58.43 13.89 -25.31
C THR A 455 59.16 14.85 -24.37
N VAL A 456 59.51 16.05 -24.87
CA VAL A 456 59.99 17.15 -24.03
C VAL A 456 58.78 17.86 -23.44
N LEU A 457 58.39 17.45 -22.22
CA LEU A 457 57.36 18.14 -21.44
C LEU A 457 57.66 19.64 -21.34
N GLY A 458 56.65 20.47 -21.61
CA GLY A 458 56.76 21.92 -21.43
C GLY A 458 57.04 22.29 -19.97
N GLN A 459 57.66 23.45 -19.73
CA GLN A 459 58.03 23.90 -18.37
C GLN A 459 56.83 23.95 -17.42
N LYS A 460 55.64 24.35 -17.92
CA LYS A 460 54.39 24.39 -17.16
C LYS A 460 53.89 23.00 -16.75
N GLU A 461 53.96 22.04 -17.67
CA GLU A 461 53.49 20.67 -17.43
C GLU A 461 54.40 19.92 -16.45
N ARG A 462 55.72 20.14 -16.54
CA ARG A 462 56.68 19.63 -15.55
C ARG A 462 56.45 20.21 -14.15
N MET A 463 56.13 21.49 -14.08
CA MET A 463 55.83 22.17 -12.81
C MET A 463 54.56 21.60 -12.18
N ARG A 464 53.48 21.50 -12.97
CA ARG A 464 52.21 20.90 -12.54
C ARG A 464 52.38 19.46 -12.04
N ARG A 465 53.12 18.60 -12.76
CA ARG A 465 53.38 17.21 -12.29
C ARG A 465 54.13 17.18 -10.96
N LYS A 466 55.10 18.09 -10.72
CA LYS A 466 55.79 18.19 -9.42
C LYS A 466 54.87 18.62 -8.29
N GLU A 467 53.98 19.57 -8.56
CA GLU A 467 52.98 20.06 -7.60
C GLU A 467 52.00 18.95 -7.21
N LEU A 468 51.45 18.22 -8.19
CA LEU A 468 50.60 17.05 -7.96
C LEU A 468 51.33 15.97 -7.14
N GLU A 469 52.59 15.69 -7.45
CA GLU A 469 53.41 14.73 -6.72
C GLU A 469 53.64 15.16 -5.26
N ASN A 470 53.90 16.45 -5.04
CA ASN A 470 54.08 17.01 -3.71
C ASN A 470 52.80 16.88 -2.87
N VAL A 471 51.66 17.28 -3.43
CA VAL A 471 50.35 17.13 -2.77
C VAL A 471 50.07 15.68 -2.40
N ALA A 472 50.22 14.74 -3.33
CA ALA A 472 50.01 13.32 -3.07
C ALA A 472 50.98 12.76 -2.02
N ARG A 473 52.25 13.19 -2.02
CA ARG A 473 53.26 12.78 -1.03
C ARG A 473 52.92 13.29 0.37
N VAL A 474 52.58 14.57 0.52
CA VAL A 474 52.24 15.18 1.80
C VAL A 474 50.98 14.53 2.39
N LEU A 475 49.92 14.37 1.60
CA LEU A 475 48.68 13.74 2.07
C LEU A 475 48.88 12.29 2.51
N ARG A 476 49.70 11.50 1.80
CA ARG A 476 50.07 10.13 2.23
C ARG A 476 50.80 10.11 3.57
N SER A 477 51.73 11.04 3.79
CA SER A 477 52.48 11.11 5.04
C SER A 477 51.60 11.42 6.25
N VAL A 478 50.62 12.32 6.07
CA VAL A 478 49.61 12.66 7.09
C VAL A 478 48.69 11.47 7.38
N HIS A 479 48.33 10.70 6.34
CA HIS A 479 47.43 9.56 6.47
C HIS A 479 48.07 8.35 7.19
N ILE A 480 49.37 8.13 6.97
CA ILE A 480 50.15 7.10 7.66
C ILE A 480 50.36 7.47 9.14
N ALA A 481 50.51 8.76 9.45
CA ALA A 481 50.66 9.26 10.81
C ALA A 481 49.36 9.15 11.64
N ALA A 482 48.18 9.20 11.02
CA ALA A 482 46.88 9.09 11.70
C ALA A 482 46.41 7.64 11.97
N ARG A 483 47.11 6.62 11.45
CA ARG A 483 46.84 5.19 11.66
C ARG A 483 47.75 4.54 12.72
N LYS A 484 48.74 5.27 13.24
CA LYS A 484 49.52 4.91 14.43
C LYS A 484 48.95 5.64 15.63
#